data_AF-A0A6I2F7W9-F1
#
_entry.id   AF-A0A6I2F7W9-F1
#
_cell.length_a   1.000
_cell.length_b   1.000
_cell.length_c   1.000
_cell.angle_alpha   90.00
_cell.angle_beta   90.00
_cell.angle_gamma   90.00
#
_symmetry.space_group_name_H-M   'P 1'
#
loop_
_entity.id
_entity.type
_entity.pdbx_description
1 polymer ?
#
loop_
_entity_poly.entity_id
_entity_poly.type
_entity_poly.pdbx_seq_one_letter_code
_entity_poly.pdbx_strand_id
1 'polypeptide(L)'
;MTAVAGVTAVERAAGVVVVSIEPWNPWPLVFPIALLALGVAASIAGARRRSKPMREAGYAGVLVGGLLLAALPFSLAGMWDSGARIDALRDAGYESATFSGALAAGDEAFPPLAFQAVHDGERVRGTLHHLDGDRWEIREVESSGG
;
A
#
# COMPACT_ATOMS: atom_id res chain seq x y z
N MET A 1 0.39 -15.46 -14.13
CA MET A 1 -1.04 -15.11 -14.00
C MET A 1 -1.10 -13.83 -13.22
N THR A 2 -1.40 -12.73 -13.92
CA THR A 2 -1.37 -11.36 -13.40
C THR A 2 -2.77 -11.07 -12.87
N ALA A 3 -2.93 -10.99 -11.55
CA ALA A 3 -4.15 -10.46 -10.96
C ALA A 3 -4.04 -8.93 -11.00
N VAL A 4 -4.80 -8.30 -11.89
CA VAL A 4 -5.05 -6.87 -11.84
C VAL A 4 -6.00 -6.66 -10.67
N ALA A 5 -5.49 -6.07 -9.58
CA ALA A 5 -6.29 -5.76 -8.38
C ALA A 5 -7.13 -4.52 -8.69
N GLY A 6 -8.36 -4.75 -9.15
CA GLY A 6 -9.34 -3.72 -9.47
C GLY A 6 -10.34 -3.54 -8.34
N VAL A 7 -10.78 -2.31 -8.14
CA VAL A 7 -11.83 -1.92 -7.18
C VAL A 7 -13.08 -2.78 -7.35
N THR A 8 -13.69 -3.18 -6.22
CA THR A 8 -14.85 -4.08 -6.21
C THR A 8 -16.21 -3.37 -6.19
N ALA A 9 -16.30 -2.09 -5.79
CA ALA A 9 -17.55 -1.34 -5.82
C ALA A 9 -17.37 0.20 -5.79
N VAL A 10 -18.20 0.91 -6.57
CA VAL A 10 -18.43 2.36 -6.46
C VAL A 10 -19.89 2.57 -6.07
N GLU A 11 -20.14 3.16 -4.91
CA GLU A 11 -21.49 3.50 -4.45
C GLU A 11 -21.72 5.01 -4.59
N ARG A 12 -22.82 5.39 -5.25
CA ARG A 12 -23.24 6.79 -5.38
C ARG A 12 -24.57 6.99 -4.70
N ALA A 13 -24.58 7.75 -3.60
CA ALA A 13 -25.81 8.10 -2.87
C ALA A 13 -25.80 9.61 -2.58
N ALA A 14 -26.88 10.32 -2.98
CA ALA A 14 -27.12 11.72 -2.63
C ALA A 14 -25.92 12.68 -2.79
N GLY A 15 -25.17 12.59 -3.90
CA GLY A 15 -24.01 13.45 -4.16
C GLY A 15 -22.70 13.01 -3.48
N VAL A 16 -22.72 11.90 -2.75
CA VAL A 16 -21.54 11.30 -2.12
C VAL A 16 -21.07 10.11 -2.96
N VAL A 17 -19.78 10.09 -3.29
CA VAL A 17 -19.13 8.99 -3.99
C VAL A 17 -18.26 8.21 -3.01
N VAL A 18 -18.55 6.94 -2.82
CA VAL A 18 -17.79 6.03 -1.96
C VAL A 18 -17.08 5.00 -2.82
N VAL A 19 -15.77 4.83 -2.59
CA VAL A 19 -14.93 3.85 -3.25
C VAL A 19 -14.38 2.85 -2.23
N SER A 20 -14.21 1.60 -2.68
CA SER A 20 -13.51 0.57 -1.91
C SER A 20 -12.06 0.47 -2.39
N ILE A 21 -11.11 0.59 -1.46
CA ILE A 21 -9.67 0.49 -1.73
C ILE A 21 -9.16 -0.78 -1.07
N GLU A 22 -8.73 -1.74 -1.88
CA GLU A 22 -8.27 -3.06 -1.43
C GLU A 22 -7.13 -2.93 -0.41
N PRO A 23 -7.21 -3.66 0.72
CA PRO A 23 -6.19 -3.61 1.75
C PRO A 23 -4.87 -4.15 1.21
N TRP A 24 -3.78 -3.74 1.85
CA TRP A 24 -2.45 -4.15 1.44
C TRP A 24 -2.29 -5.68 1.44
N ASN A 25 -1.88 -6.23 0.30
CA ASN A 25 -1.61 -7.65 0.17
C ASN A 25 -0.17 -7.99 0.63
N PRO A 26 0.02 -8.79 1.70
CA PRO A 26 1.33 -9.08 2.27
C PRO A 26 2.15 -10.11 1.47
N TRP A 27 1.66 -10.59 0.33
CA TRP A 27 2.34 -11.61 -0.48
C TRP A 27 3.84 -11.34 -0.75
N PRO A 28 4.34 -10.10 -0.94
CA PRO A 28 5.75 -9.92 -1.21
C PRO A 28 6.63 -10.25 0.01
N LEU A 29 6.05 -10.32 1.22
CA LEU A 29 6.76 -10.78 2.42
C LEU A 29 7.03 -12.29 2.43
N VAL A 30 6.40 -13.06 1.55
CA VAL A 30 6.67 -14.50 1.43
C VAL A 30 8.16 -14.73 1.11
N PHE A 31 8.76 -13.90 0.26
CA PHE A 31 10.17 -14.02 -0.10
C PHE A 31 11.13 -13.82 1.08
N PRO A 32 11.10 -12.70 1.84
CA PRO A 32 11.95 -12.52 3.01
C PRO A 32 11.68 -13.56 4.11
N ILE A 33 10.44 -14.00 4.30
CA ILE A 33 10.11 -15.10 5.24
C ILE A 33 10.79 -16.40 4.81
N ALA A 34 10.66 -16.77 3.53
CA ALA A 34 11.30 -17.98 3.00
C ALA A 34 12.82 -17.92 3.11
N LEU A 35 13.42 -16.77 2.79
CA LEU A 35 14.86 -16.54 2.92
C LEU A 35 15.33 -16.71 4.37
N LEU A 36 14.59 -16.13 5.32
CA LEU A 36 14.89 -16.27 6.75
C LEU A 36 14.77 -17.73 7.20
N ALA A 37 13.72 -18.45 6.79
CA ALA A 37 13.54 -19.86 7.10
C ALA A 37 14.69 -20.73 6.55
N LEU A 38 15.11 -20.48 5.30
CA LEU A 38 16.25 -21.17 4.68
C LEU A 38 17.57 -20.83 5.38
N GLY A 39 17.78 -19.58 5.78
CA GLY A 39 18.95 -19.16 6.57
C GLY A 39 19.03 -19.87 7.92
N VAL A 40 17.91 -19.97 8.64
CA VAL A 40 17.81 -20.72 9.90
C VAL A 40 18.13 -22.20 9.67
N ALA A 41 17.53 -22.82 8.66
CA ALA A 41 17.77 -24.23 8.34
C ALA A 41 19.24 -24.50 7.99
N ALA A 42 19.86 -23.64 7.18
CA ALA A 42 21.27 -23.74 6.81
C ALA A 42 22.19 -23.57 8.03
N SER A 43 21.86 -22.66 8.94
CA SER A 43 22.62 -22.43 10.18
C SER A 43 22.58 -23.67 11.09
N ILE A 44 21.39 -24.25 11.31
CA ILE A 44 21.20 -25.47 12.12
C ILE A 44 21.93 -26.66 11.48
N ALA A 45 21.74 -26.86 10.18
CA ALA A 45 22.37 -27.95 9.46
C ALA A 45 23.91 -27.80 9.42
N GLY A 46 24.42 -26.57 9.27
CA GLY A 46 25.84 -26.25 9.32
C GLY A 46 26.45 -26.55 10.69
N ALA A 47 25.75 -26.22 11.77
CA ALA A 47 26.14 -26.55 13.14
C ALA A 47 26.21 -28.07 13.36
N ARG A 48 25.19 -28.81 12.92
CA ARG A 48 25.15 -30.29 13.04
C ARG A 48 26.26 -30.98 12.23
N ARG A 49 26.57 -30.48 11.04
CA ARG A 49 27.61 -31.04 10.15
C ARG A 49 29.03 -30.51 10.45
N ARG A 50 29.20 -29.67 11.49
CA ARG A 50 30.46 -28.95 11.80
C ARG A 50 31.06 -28.20 10.59
N SER A 51 30.22 -27.79 9.65
CA SER A 51 30.65 -27.06 8.45
C SER A 51 30.60 -25.56 8.72
N LYS A 52 31.78 -24.97 8.89
CA LYS A 52 31.95 -23.52 9.06
C LYS A 52 31.32 -22.68 7.93
N PRO A 53 31.57 -22.96 6.63
CA PRO A 53 31.00 -22.12 5.55
C PRO A 53 29.48 -22.19 5.50
N MET A 54 28.89 -23.36 5.78
CA MET A 54 27.44 -23.52 5.78
C MET A 54 26.75 -22.79 6.94
N ARG A 55 27.42 -22.74 8.09
CA ARG A 55 26.94 -21.99 9.26
C ARG A 55 27.01 -20.48 9.04
N GLU A 56 28.11 -19.99 8.46
CA GLU A 56 28.29 -18.57 8.12
C GLU A 56 27.30 -18.10 7.04
N ALA A 57 27.06 -18.91 6.01
CA ALA A 57 26.03 -18.64 5.01
C ALA A 57 24.61 -18.60 5.64
N GLY A 58 24.33 -19.50 6.59
CA GLY A 58 23.08 -19.48 7.36
C GLY A 58 22.91 -18.19 8.17
N TYR A 59 23.94 -17.74 8.87
CA TYR A 59 23.90 -16.46 9.61
C TYR A 59 23.69 -15.26 8.68
N ALA A 60 24.40 -15.22 7.55
CA ALA A 60 24.19 -14.18 6.55
C ALA A 60 22.75 -14.18 6.03
N GLY A 61 22.17 -15.36 5.75
CA GLY A 61 20.78 -15.51 5.34
C GLY A 61 19.77 -15.03 6.39
N VAL A 62 20.00 -15.31 7.67
CA VAL A 62 19.15 -14.81 8.77
C VAL A 62 19.23 -13.29 8.89
N LEU A 63 20.43 -12.71 8.83
CA LEU A 63 20.61 -11.26 8.93
C LEU A 63 19.98 -10.54 7.74
N VAL A 64 20.23 -11.00 6.52
CA VAL A 64 19.66 -10.42 5.30
C VAL A 64 18.14 -10.61 5.28
N GLY A 65 17.64 -11.81 5.56
CA GLY A 65 16.21 -12.09 5.63
C GLY A 65 15.49 -11.24 6.68
N GLY A 66 16.07 -11.13 7.88
CA GLY A 66 15.52 -10.31 8.97
C GLY A 66 15.52 -8.82 8.65
N LEU A 67 16.60 -8.32 8.05
CA LEU A 67 16.70 -6.93 7.59
C LEU A 67 15.66 -6.63 6.51
N LEU A 68 15.50 -7.51 5.52
CA LEU A 68 14.47 -7.37 4.49
C LEU A 68 13.06 -7.40 5.09
N LEU A 69 12.81 -8.29 6.06
CA LEU A 69 11.52 -8.38 6.74
C LEU A 69 11.21 -7.11 7.56
N ALA A 70 12.22 -6.43 8.09
CA ALA A 70 12.04 -5.17 8.81
C ALA A 70 11.89 -3.96 7.86
N ALA A 71 12.62 -3.94 6.75
CA ALA A 71 12.68 -2.79 5.85
C ALA A 71 11.58 -2.76 4.78
N LEU A 72 11.29 -3.90 4.16
CA LEU A 72 10.38 -3.98 3.01
C LEU A 72 8.90 -3.68 3.31
N PRO A 73 8.32 -4.04 4.48
CA PRO A 73 6.89 -3.82 4.72
C PRO A 73 6.48 -2.36 4.54
N PHE A 74 7.27 -1.42 5.08
CA PHE A 74 6.96 0.01 5.00
C PHE A 74 6.99 0.54 3.56
N SER A 75 8.01 0.16 2.79
CA SER A 75 8.12 0.61 1.40
C SER A 75 7.06 -0.02 0.49
N LEU A 76 6.79 -1.32 0.68
CA LEU A 76 5.78 -2.02 -0.12
C LEU A 76 4.37 -1.58 0.21
N ALA A 77 4.06 -1.36 1.49
CA ALA A 77 2.77 -0.82 1.92
C ALA A 77 2.55 0.56 1.32
N GLY A 78 3.54 1.46 1.36
CA GLY A 78 3.42 2.81 0.80
C GLY A 78 3.20 2.84 -0.72
N MET A 79 3.91 1.99 -1.48
CA MET A 79 3.71 1.90 -2.94
C MET A 79 2.35 1.32 -3.32
N TRP A 80 1.90 0.27 -2.62
CA TRP A 80 0.58 -0.31 -2.83
C TRP A 80 -0.53 0.68 -2.53
N ASP A 81 -0.45 1.34 -1.38
CA ASP A 81 -1.43 2.32 -0.91
C ASP A 81 -1.57 3.49 -1.91
N SER A 82 -0.46 3.95 -2.48
CA SER A 82 -0.47 4.97 -3.54
C SER A 82 -1.14 4.47 -4.83
N GLY A 83 -0.79 3.26 -5.28
CA GLY A 83 -1.35 2.68 -6.51
C GLY A 83 -2.84 2.40 -6.40
N ALA A 84 -3.26 1.71 -5.34
CA ALA A 84 -4.65 1.35 -5.10
C ALA A 84 -5.57 2.58 -5.01
N ARG A 85 -5.08 3.69 -4.44
CA ARG A 85 -5.82 4.96 -4.41
C ARG A 85 -5.96 5.61 -5.79
N ILE A 86 -4.92 5.57 -6.61
CA ILE A 86 -4.97 6.09 -7.98
C ILE A 86 -5.97 5.27 -8.80
N ASP A 87 -5.91 3.95 -8.69
CA ASP A 87 -6.81 3.04 -9.41
C ASP A 87 -8.27 3.24 -8.95
N ALA A 88 -8.52 3.42 -7.65
CA ALA A 88 -9.85 3.70 -7.13
C ALA A 88 -10.45 5.03 -7.60
N LEU A 89 -9.64 6.08 -7.65
CA LEU A 89 -10.07 7.36 -8.21
C LEU A 89 -10.35 7.25 -9.71
N ARG A 90 -9.50 6.53 -10.45
CA ARG A 90 -9.69 6.27 -11.87
C ARG A 90 -10.99 5.53 -12.15
N ASP A 91 -11.29 4.49 -11.38
CA ASP A 91 -12.53 3.71 -11.51
C ASP A 91 -13.78 4.53 -11.16
N ALA A 92 -13.64 5.55 -10.30
CA ALA A 92 -14.71 6.50 -9.99
C ALA A 92 -14.91 7.60 -11.06
N GLY A 93 -14.02 7.69 -12.06
CA GLY A 93 -14.08 8.67 -13.16
C GLY A 93 -13.04 9.80 -13.07
N TYR A 94 -12.13 9.76 -12.09
CA TYR A 94 -11.09 10.75 -11.90
C TYR A 94 -9.79 10.35 -12.61
N GLU A 95 -9.47 11.03 -13.69
CA GLU A 95 -8.26 10.82 -14.47
C GLU A 95 -7.05 11.55 -13.88
N SER A 96 -5.84 11.00 -14.08
CA SER A 96 -4.56 11.63 -13.70
C SER A 96 -4.49 12.09 -12.24
N ALA A 97 -5.12 11.33 -11.33
CA ALA A 97 -5.13 11.65 -9.91
C ALA A 97 -3.71 11.75 -9.33
N THR A 98 -3.45 12.86 -8.65
CA THR A 98 -2.19 13.14 -7.95
C THR A 98 -2.50 13.49 -6.50
N PHE A 99 -1.72 12.92 -5.59
CA PHE A 99 -1.85 13.15 -4.16
C PHE A 99 -0.80 14.18 -3.73
N SER A 100 -1.26 15.32 -3.20
CA SER A 100 -0.36 16.21 -2.45
C SER A 100 -0.11 15.56 -1.11
N GLY A 101 1.15 15.25 -0.80
CA GLY A 101 1.54 14.51 0.41
C GLY A 101 0.80 15.02 1.64
N ALA A 102 0.14 14.11 2.35
CA ALA A 102 -0.54 14.41 3.59
C ALA A 102 0.49 14.85 4.64
N LEU A 103 0.59 16.15 4.88
CA LEU A 103 1.15 16.68 6.12
C LEU A 103 -0.02 16.84 7.08
N ALA A 104 -0.36 15.76 7.79
CA ALA A 104 -1.27 15.86 8.91
C ALA A 104 -0.50 15.54 10.19
N ALA A 105 -0.15 16.61 10.90
CA ALA A 105 0.27 16.58 12.30
C ALA A 105 -0.97 16.62 13.20
N GLY A 106 -1.84 15.61 13.09
CA GLY A 106 -3.10 15.51 13.83
C GLY A 106 -3.30 14.13 14.46
N ASP A 107 -4.20 14.04 15.44
CA ASP A 107 -4.47 12.86 16.29
C ASP A 107 -5.33 11.78 15.60
N GLU A 108 -5.68 11.98 14.32
CA GLU A 108 -6.48 11.02 13.54
C GLU A 108 -5.57 9.92 12.96
N ALA A 109 -5.97 8.66 13.14
CA ALA A 109 -5.23 7.51 12.62
C ALA A 109 -5.13 7.50 11.07
N PHE A 110 -6.13 8.10 10.40
CA PHE A 110 -6.18 8.24 8.94
C PHE A 110 -6.65 9.66 8.56
N PRO A 111 -5.74 10.63 8.47
CA PRO A 111 -6.09 12.00 8.13
C PRO A 111 -6.62 12.09 6.69
N PRO A 112 -7.52 13.05 6.38
CA PRO A 112 -8.02 13.23 5.02
C PRO A 112 -6.90 13.45 4.01
N LEU A 113 -6.97 12.74 2.88
CA LEU A 113 -5.97 12.83 1.82
C LEU A 113 -6.44 13.75 0.69
N ALA A 114 -5.77 14.88 0.53
CA ALA A 114 -6.02 15.79 -0.58
C ALA A 114 -5.51 15.20 -1.91
N PHE A 115 -6.35 15.28 -2.95
CA PHE A 115 -5.99 14.90 -4.30
C PHE A 115 -6.40 15.97 -5.32
N GLN A 116 -5.75 15.93 -6.47
CA GLN A 116 -6.10 16.71 -7.65
C GLN A 116 -6.23 15.75 -8.82
N ALA A 117 -7.29 15.87 -9.59
CA ALA A 117 -7.55 15.01 -10.73
C ALA A 117 -8.29 15.76 -11.83
N VAL A 118 -8.55 15.08 -12.94
CA VAL A 118 -9.45 15.54 -14.00
C VAL A 118 -10.72 14.69 -13.94
N HIS A 119 -11.88 15.31 -13.76
CA HIS A 119 -13.18 14.64 -13.78
C HIS A 119 -14.02 15.30 -14.87
N ASP A 120 -14.55 14.52 -15.81
CA ASP A 120 -15.34 15.00 -16.95
C ASP A 120 -14.63 16.11 -17.77
N GLY A 121 -13.29 16.05 -17.85
CA GLY A 121 -12.46 17.02 -18.57
C GLY A 121 -12.11 18.29 -17.78
N GLU A 122 -12.63 18.47 -16.57
CA GLU A 122 -12.33 19.60 -15.69
C GLU A 122 -11.34 19.22 -14.59
N ARG A 123 -10.44 20.15 -14.25
CA ARG A 123 -9.54 19.94 -13.10
C ARG A 123 -10.30 20.12 -11.81
N VAL A 124 -10.42 19.04 -11.05
CA VAL A 124 -11.07 19.02 -9.74
C VAL A 124 -10.04 18.84 -8.64
N ARG A 125 -10.36 19.39 -7.47
CA ARG A 125 -9.64 19.13 -6.22
C ARG A 125 -10.60 18.48 -5.25
N GLY A 126 -10.11 17.52 -4.48
CA GLY A 126 -10.94 16.84 -3.50
C GLY A 126 -10.14 16.28 -2.35
N THR A 127 -10.86 15.67 -1.41
CA THR A 127 -10.30 14.96 -0.28
C THR A 127 -10.91 13.55 -0.20
N LEU A 128 -10.05 12.59 0.10
CA LEU A 128 -10.43 11.22 0.45
C LEU A 128 -10.54 11.12 1.97
N HIS A 129 -11.73 10.79 2.45
CA HIS A 129 -12.01 10.57 3.86
C HIS A 129 -12.16 9.08 4.13
N HIS A 130 -11.40 8.56 5.09
CA HIS A 130 -11.57 7.19 5.55
C HIS A 130 -12.90 7.08 6.31
N LEU A 131 -13.75 6.13 5.91
CA LEU A 131 -15.02 5.87 6.60
C LEU A 131 -14.86 4.74 7.59
N ASP A 132 -14.58 3.53 7.07
CA ASP A 132 -14.46 2.30 7.83
C ASP A 132 -13.90 1.19 6.93
N GLY A 133 -13.04 0.33 7.51
CA GLY A 133 -12.35 -0.74 6.78
C GLY A 133 -11.69 -0.23 5.51
N ASP A 134 -12.17 -0.73 4.36
CA ASP A 134 -11.65 -0.43 3.03
C ASP A 134 -12.45 0.67 2.31
N ARG A 135 -13.39 1.33 2.99
CA ARG A 135 -14.29 2.33 2.39
C ARG A 135 -13.77 3.75 2.56
N TRP A 136 -13.80 4.48 1.46
CA TRP A 136 -13.33 5.85 1.37
C TRP A 136 -14.36 6.73 0.67
N GLU A 137 -14.65 7.89 1.27
CA GLU A 137 -15.52 8.90 0.69
C GLU A 137 -14.71 9.92 -0.11
N ILE A 138 -15.12 10.17 -1.34
CA ILE A 138 -14.58 11.25 -2.17
C ILE A 138 -15.43 12.49 -1.97
N ARG A 139 -14.79 13.57 -1.51
CA ARG A 139 -15.40 14.89 -1.40
C ARG A 139 -14.70 15.86 -2.33
N GLU A 140 -15.40 16.38 -3.33
CA GLU A 140 -14.89 17.46 -4.16
C GLU A 140 -14.96 18.78 -3.40
N VAL A 141 -13.91 19.59 -3.50
CA VAL A 141 -13.93 20.97 -3.03
C VAL A 141 -14.56 21.78 -4.15
N GLU A 142 -15.79 22.24 -3.93
CA GLU A 142 -16.49 23.12 -4.86
C GLU A 142 -15.57 24.31 -5.16
N SER A 143 -15.18 24.46 -6.42
CA SER A 143 -14.35 25.59 -6.86
C SER A 143 -15.20 26.85 -6.67
N SER A 144 -15.07 27.49 -5.51
CA SER A 144 -15.59 28.83 -5.28
C SER A 144 -14.87 29.74 -6.28
N GLY A 145 -15.52 30.00 -7.41
CA GLY A 145 -15.01 30.85 -8.47
C GLY A 145 -14.58 32.20 -7.92
N GLY A 146 -13.37 32.60 -8.30
CA GLY A 146 -12.81 33.95 -8.12
C GLY A 146 -12.19 34.39 -9.43
#